data_AF-A0A8T4WQ46-F1
#
_entry.id   AF-A0A8T4WQ46-F1
#
_cell.length_a   1.000
_cell.length_b   1.000
_cell.length_c   1.000
_cell.angle_alpha   90.00
_cell.angle_beta   90.00
_cell.angle_gamma   90.00
#
_symmetry.space_group_name_H-M   'P 1'
#
loop_
_entity.id
_entity.type
_entity.pdbx_description
1 polymer ?
#
loop_
_entity_poly.entity_id
_entity_poly.type
_entity_poly.pdbx_seq_one_letter_code
_entity_poly.pdbx_strand_id
1 'polypeptide(L)'
;MIVYFAGCMATYRLPEIAEATIKVLKHAGVDFKLLGEDEWCCGSVALRTGYQDQAEEMARHNVEALKEAGADRVVTACAGCFRTLALDYPKILGEELPFEVVHFPTLLKELIEEGRIEFP
;
A
#
# COMPACT_ATOMS: atom_id res chain seq x y z
N MET A 1 -11.39 4.98 -5.48
CA MET A 1 -10.14 5.75 -5.46
C MET A 1 -9.00 4.85 -5.03
N ILE A 2 -7.90 4.84 -5.78
CA ILE A 2 -6.68 4.10 -5.42
C ILE A 2 -5.76 5.01 -4.61
N VAL A 3 -5.19 4.49 -3.51
CA VAL A 3 -4.06 5.10 -2.82
C VAL A 3 -2.85 4.18 -2.99
N TYR A 4 -1.75 4.72 -3.50
CA TYR A 4 -0.50 3.98 -3.59
C TYR A 4 0.28 4.13 -2.28
N PHE A 5 0.41 3.02 -1.56
CA PHE A 5 1.22 2.90 -0.35
C PHE A 5 2.64 2.50 -0.74
N ALA A 6 3.56 3.47 -0.78
CA ALA A 6 4.92 3.28 -1.28
C ALA A 6 5.77 2.42 -0.34
N GLY A 7 5.61 2.63 0.96
CA GLY A 7 6.36 1.98 2.02
C GLY A 7 7.78 2.54 2.18
N CYS A 8 8.36 2.33 3.36
CA CYS A 8 9.61 2.96 3.75
C CYS A 8 10.82 2.62 2.85
N MET A 9 10.93 1.38 2.35
CA MET A 9 12.06 0.98 1.52
C MET A 9 12.04 1.66 0.16
N ALA A 10 10.88 1.71 -0.50
CA ALA A 10 10.74 2.36 -1.79
C ALA A 10 10.91 3.88 -1.64
N THR A 11 10.39 4.47 -0.57
CA THR A 11 10.55 5.92 -0.33
C THR A 11 11.98 6.35 -0.01
N TYR A 12 12.74 5.58 0.79
CA TYR A 12 14.03 6.05 1.32
C TYR A 12 15.27 5.35 0.78
N ARG A 13 15.14 4.13 0.24
CA ARG A 13 16.30 3.29 -0.12
C ARG A 13 16.33 2.92 -1.59
N LEU A 14 15.17 2.64 -2.18
CA LEU A 14 15.00 2.16 -3.54
C LEU A 14 13.90 2.97 -4.27
N PRO A 15 14.09 4.30 -4.44
CA PRO A 15 13.11 5.19 -5.06
C PRO A 15 12.70 4.74 -6.47
N GLU A 16 13.58 4.06 -7.18
CA GLU A 16 13.33 3.50 -8.50
C GLU A 16 12.11 2.55 -8.54
N ILE A 17 11.81 1.86 -7.43
CA ILE A 17 10.63 0.99 -7.33
C ILE A 17 9.36 1.84 -7.32
N ALA A 18 9.29 2.85 -6.46
CA ALA A 18 8.14 3.75 -6.37
C ALA A 18 7.94 4.51 -7.69
N GLU A 19 9.03 5.03 -8.27
CA GLU A 19 9.00 5.70 -9.57
C GLU A 19 8.50 4.79 -10.69
N ALA A 20 8.97 3.54 -10.76
CA ALA A 20 8.53 2.58 -11.76
C ALA A 20 7.04 2.25 -11.59
N THR A 21 6.58 1.99 -10.37
CA THR A 21 5.16 1.74 -10.09
C THR A 21 4.30 2.94 -10.50
N ILE A 22 4.70 4.16 -10.14
CA ILE A 22 3.99 5.38 -10.54
C ILE A 22 3.94 5.55 -12.06
N LYS A 23 5.05 5.29 -12.77
CA LYS A 23 5.08 5.36 -14.24
C LYS A 23 4.08 4.39 -14.87
N VAL A 24 4.00 3.15 -14.37
CA VAL A 24 3.05 2.15 -14.85
C VAL A 24 1.61 2.59 -14.59
N LEU A 25 1.30 3.04 -13.37
CA LEU A 25 -0.05 3.53 -13.02
C LEU A 25 -0.48 4.71 -13.90
N LYS A 26 0.42 5.67 -14.11
CA LYS A 26 0.18 6.81 -15.02
C LYS A 26 -0.01 6.38 -16.46
N HIS A 27 0.83 5.48 -16.95
CA HIS A 27 0.72 4.96 -18.32
C HIS A 27 -0.62 4.26 -18.57
N ALA A 28 -1.09 3.48 -17.59
CA ALA A 28 -2.38 2.82 -17.63
C ALA A 28 -3.58 3.76 -17.43
N GLY A 29 -3.35 5.07 -17.21
CA GLY A 29 -4.40 6.04 -16.93
C GLY A 29 -5.14 5.79 -15.61
N VAL A 30 -4.45 5.23 -14.59
CA VAL A 30 -5.01 5.00 -13.26
C VAL A 30 -4.91 6.30 -12.46
N ASP A 31 -6.04 6.80 -11.96
CA ASP A 31 -6.05 7.87 -10.96
C ASP A 31 -5.71 7.32 -9.58
N PHE A 32 -4.69 7.89 -8.95
CA PHE A 32 -4.25 7.50 -7.62
C PHE A 32 -3.77 8.69 -6.80
N LYS A 33 -3.78 8.52 -5.47
CA LYS A 33 -3.19 9.46 -4.51
C LYS A 33 -1.99 8.84 -3.79
N LEU A 34 -1.16 9.69 -3.23
CA LEU A 34 -0.13 9.36 -2.25
C LEU A 34 -0.55 9.97 -0.92
N LEU A 35 -0.21 9.30 0.19
CA LEU A 35 -0.38 9.87 1.53
C LEU A 35 0.71 10.89 1.89
N GLY A 36 1.83 10.90 1.17
CA GLY A 36 2.92 11.83 1.44
C GLY A 36 3.52 11.60 2.83
N GLU A 37 3.59 12.66 3.65
CA GLU A 37 4.14 12.60 5.00
C GLU A 37 3.24 11.83 5.98
N ASP A 38 1.95 11.67 5.67
CA ASP A 38 1.01 10.89 6.49
C ASP A 38 1.17 9.37 6.31
N GLU A 39 2.00 8.93 5.35
CA GLU A 39 2.37 7.52 5.19
C GLU A 39 3.41 7.10 6.22
N TRP A 40 3.01 6.40 7.27
CA TRP A 40 3.95 5.79 8.19
C TRP A 40 4.41 4.42 7.69
N CYS A 41 5.53 3.94 8.25
CA CYS A 41 5.97 2.57 8.02
C CYS A 41 4.82 1.59 8.28
N CYS A 42 4.69 0.55 7.45
CA CYS A 42 3.64 -0.47 7.64
C CYS A 42 3.71 -1.19 9.00
N GLY A 43 4.79 -1.04 9.78
CA GLY A 43 4.95 -1.67 11.09
C GLY A 43 5.44 -3.11 11.07
N SER A 44 5.73 -3.67 9.88
CA SER A 44 6.09 -5.10 9.74
C SER A 44 7.31 -5.52 10.57
N VAL A 45 8.33 -4.66 10.70
CA VAL A 45 9.53 -4.93 11.52
C VAL A 45 9.18 -4.89 13.00
N ALA A 46 8.49 -3.84 13.46
CA ALA A 46 8.06 -3.70 14.85
C ALA A 46 7.24 -4.91 15.30
N LEU A 47 6.25 -5.31 14.49
CA LEU A 47 5.42 -6.48 14.74
C LEU A 47 6.25 -7.77 14.89
N ARG A 48 7.16 -8.03 13.94
CA ARG A 48 7.95 -9.27 13.92
C ARG A 48 9.03 -9.33 14.99
N THR A 49 9.43 -8.18 15.54
CA THR A 49 10.44 -8.08 16.60
C THR A 49 9.82 -7.94 17.99
N GLY A 50 8.49 -8.00 18.10
CA GLY A 50 7.78 -8.02 19.38
C GLY A 50 7.37 -6.66 19.94
N TYR A 51 7.60 -5.57 19.20
CA TYR A 51 7.13 -4.22 19.58
C TYR A 51 5.66 -4.06 19.18
N GLN A 52 4.77 -4.76 19.90
CA GLN A 52 3.35 -4.83 19.57
C GLN A 52 2.66 -3.48 19.64
N ASP A 53 2.87 -2.71 20.72
CA ASP A 53 2.24 -1.39 20.91
C ASP A 53 2.59 -0.42 19.76
N GLN A 54 3.86 -0.43 19.33
CA GLN A 54 4.30 0.39 18.19
C GLN A 54 3.69 -0.07 16.87
N ALA A 55 3.55 -1.38 16.68
CA ALA A 55 2.90 -1.92 15.48
C ALA A 55 1.41 -1.56 15.43
N GLU A 56 0.71 -1.58 16.58
CA GLU A 56 -0.68 -1.14 16.69
C GLU A 56 -0.83 0.35 16.42
N GLU A 57 0.04 1.19 17.01
CA GLU A 57 0.04 2.64 16.76
C GLU A 57 0.20 2.95 15.27
N MET A 58 1.20 2.35 14.61
CA MET A 58 1.42 2.50 13.17
C MET A 58 0.24 2.00 12.35
N ALA A 59 -0.36 0.87 12.73
CA ALA A 59 -1.53 0.33 12.03
C ALA A 59 -2.72 1.29 12.12
N ARG A 60 -3.02 1.79 13.32
CA ARG A 60 -4.15 2.70 13.57
C ARG A 60 -3.97 4.01 12.81
N HIS A 61 -2.77 4.60 12.87
CA HIS A 61 -2.44 5.82 12.12
C HIS A 61 -2.63 5.63 10.61
N ASN A 62 -2.02 4.58 10.03
CA ASN A 62 -2.10 4.35 8.59
C ASN A 62 -3.54 4.06 8.12
N VAL A 63 -4.32 3.30 8.90
CA VAL A 63 -5.73 3.05 8.56
C VAL A 63 -6.53 4.34 8.55
N GLU A 64 -6.33 5.23 9.52
CA GLU A 64 -7.04 6.51 9.55
C GLU A 64 -6.62 7.42 8.39
N ALA A 65 -5.32 7.55 8.12
CA ALA A 65 -4.82 8.33 6.98
C ALA A 65 -5.37 7.81 5.64
N LEU A 66 -5.44 6.49 5.45
CA LEU A 66 -6.01 5.86 4.26
C LEU A 66 -7.52 6.12 4.13
N LYS A 67 -8.26 6.10 5.25
CA LYS A 67 -9.69 6.44 5.29
C LYS A 67 -9.92 7.90 4.93
N GLU A 68 -9.17 8.83 5.54
CA GLU A 68 -9.29 10.26 5.28
C GLU A 68 -8.93 10.62 3.83
N ALA A 69 -7.97 9.91 3.23
CA ALA A 69 -7.64 10.04 1.82
C ALA A 69 -8.76 9.56 0.87
N GLY A 70 -9.75 8.84 1.40
CA GLY A 70 -10.87 8.23 0.68
C GLY A 70 -10.46 6.98 -0.09
N ALA A 71 -9.55 6.16 0.45
CA ALA A 71 -9.10 4.94 -0.22
C ALA A 71 -10.24 3.92 -0.33
N ASP A 72 -10.51 3.44 -1.55
CA ASP A 72 -11.32 2.23 -1.78
C ASP A 72 -10.39 1.01 -1.96
N ARG A 73 -9.24 1.25 -2.62
CA ARG A 73 -8.18 0.26 -2.84
C ARG A 73 -6.83 0.86 -2.45
N VAL A 74 -6.05 0.12 -1.68
CA VAL A 74 -4.70 0.47 -1.24
C VAL A 74 -3.71 -0.43 -1.94
N VAL A 75 -2.93 0.14 -2.84
CA VAL A 75 -2.02 -0.59 -3.71
C VAL A 75 -0.61 -0.46 -3.19
N THR A 76 0.13 -1.56 -3.08
CA THR A 76 1.56 -1.52 -2.71
C THR A 76 2.40 -2.47 -3.56
N ALA A 77 3.61 -2.04 -3.90
CA ALA A 77 4.60 -2.88 -4.61
C ALA A 77 5.44 -3.74 -3.65
N CYS A 78 5.32 -3.52 -2.34
CA CYS A 78 6.08 -4.26 -1.34
C CYS A 78 5.26 -5.42 -0.80
N ALA A 79 5.71 -6.66 -1.02
CA ALA A 79 5.08 -7.86 -0.47
C ALA A 79 5.00 -7.85 1.07
N GLY A 80 5.98 -7.24 1.74
CA GLY A 80 5.98 -7.05 3.19
C GLY A 80 4.89 -6.09 3.66
N CYS A 81 4.74 -4.94 2.99
CA CYS A 81 3.66 -4.00 3.27
C CYS A 81 2.31 -4.66 2.97
N PHE A 82 2.16 -5.33 1.83
CA PHE A 82 0.94 -6.05 1.45
C PHE A 82 0.51 -7.03 2.53
N ARG A 83 1.41 -7.92 2.97
CA ARG A 83 1.13 -8.90 4.02
C ARG A 83 0.68 -8.21 5.31
N THR A 84 1.38 -7.17 5.73
CA THR A 84 1.11 -6.52 7.02
C THR A 84 -0.17 -5.69 6.98
N LEU A 85 -0.39 -4.91 5.93
CA LEU A 85 -1.65 -4.19 5.70
C LEU A 85 -2.82 -5.17 5.58
N ALA A 86 -2.76 -6.16 4.68
CA ALA A 86 -3.91 -6.99 4.35
C ALA A 86 -4.27 -8.04 5.42
N LEU A 87 -3.26 -8.62 6.10
CA LEU A 87 -3.48 -9.77 6.99
C LEU A 87 -3.18 -9.49 8.45
N ASP A 88 -2.26 -8.57 8.75
CA ASP A 88 -1.85 -8.31 10.14
C ASP A 88 -2.68 -7.16 10.73
N TYR A 89 -2.99 -6.08 9.99
CA TYR A 89 -3.80 -4.96 10.51
C TYR A 89 -5.17 -5.38 11.05
N PRO A 90 -5.98 -6.22 10.35
CA PRO A 90 -7.26 -6.65 10.89
C PRO A 90 -7.14 -7.39 12.22
N LYS A 91 -6.05 -8.14 12.41
CA LYS A 91 -5.79 -8.91 13.64
C LYS A 91 -5.31 -8.03 14.78
N ILE A 92 -4.47 -7.05 14.47
CA ILE A 92 -3.91 -6.10 15.45
C ILE A 92 -5.02 -5.17 15.94
N LEU A 93 -5.86 -4.66 15.04
CA LEU A 93 -6.92 -3.70 15.36
C LEU A 93 -8.23 -4.36 15.81
N GLY A 94 -8.43 -5.64 15.49
CA GLY A 94 -9.65 -6.36 15.82
C GLY A 94 -10.87 -5.96 14.99
N GLU A 95 -10.65 -5.35 13.82
CA GLU A 95 -11.69 -4.84 12.93
C GLU A 95 -11.36 -5.10 11.45
N GLU A 96 -12.37 -5.10 10.60
CA GLU A 96 -12.18 -5.18 9.15
C GLU A 96 -11.70 -3.84 8.59
N LEU A 97 -10.89 -3.89 7.54
CA LEU A 97 -10.43 -2.69 6.86
C LEU A 97 -11.54 -2.14 5.96
N PRO A 98 -11.74 -0.81 5.91
CA PRO A 98 -12.76 -0.19 5.06
C PRO A 98 -12.34 -0.09 3.58
N PHE A 99 -11.19 -0.67 3.21
CA PHE A 99 -10.60 -0.65 1.88
C PHE A 99 -9.98 -2.01 1.55
N GLU A 100 -9.89 -2.30 0.25
CA GLU A 100 -9.19 -3.48 -0.25
C GLU A 100 -7.67 -3.22 -0.32
N VAL A 101 -6.85 -4.12 0.21
CA VAL A 101 -5.39 -4.04 0.03
C VAL A 101 -4.98 -4.91 -1.15
N VAL A 102 -4.29 -4.33 -2.12
CA VAL A 102 -3.92 -4.96 -3.39
C VAL A 102 -2.41 -4.94 -3.59
N HIS A 103 -1.84 -6.10 -3.90
CA HIS A 103 -0.44 -6.18 -4.29
C HIS A 103 -0.28 -5.73 -5.76
N PHE A 104 0.72 -4.91 -6.06
CA PHE A 104 0.90 -4.28 -7.36
C PHE A 104 0.89 -5.26 -8.55
N PRO A 105 1.54 -6.45 -8.51
CA PRO A 105 1.42 -7.44 -9.58
C PRO A 105 -0.01 -7.92 -9.86
N THR A 106 -0.88 -7.98 -8.84
CA THR A 106 -2.29 -8.32 -9.03
C THR A 106 -3.01 -7.21 -9.78
N LEU A 107 -2.81 -5.95 -9.38
CA LEU A 107 -3.34 -4.81 -10.12
C LEU A 107 -2.79 -4.75 -11.55
N LEU A 108 -1.49 -4.99 -11.73
CA LEU A 108 -0.86 -5.01 -13.05
C LEU A 108 -1.52 -6.05 -13.96
N LYS A 109 -1.80 -7.24 -13.43
CA LYS A 109 -2.53 -8.28 -14.15
C LYS A 109 -3.93 -7.79 -14.56
N GLU A 110 -4.69 -7.18 -13.66
CA GLU A 110 -6.00 -6.59 -13.96
C GLU A 110 -5.89 -5.57 -15.11
N LEU A 111 -4.91 -4.67 -15.05
CA LEU A 111 -4.70 -3.63 -16.07
C LEU A 111 -4.33 -4.22 -17.44
N ILE A 112 -3.60 -5.34 -17.48
CA ILE A 112 -3.29 -6.06 -18.73
C ILE A 112 -4.56 -6.72 -19.29
N GLU A 113 -5.35 -7.38 -18.44
CA GLU A 113 -6.61 -8.02 -18.83
C GLU A 113 -7.65 -6.99 -19.31
N GLU A 114 -7.62 -5.77 -18.77
CA GLU A 114 -8.41 -4.62 -19.21
C GLU A 114 -7.91 -3.98 -20.52
N GLY A 115 -6.75 -4.41 -21.05
CA GLY A 115 -6.14 -3.82 -22.25
C GLY A 115 -5.57 -2.41 -22.03
N ARG A 116 -5.31 -2.02 -20.78
CA ARG A 116 -4.74 -0.70 -20.42
C ARG A 116 -3.22 -0.70 -20.41
N ILE A 117 -2.61 -1.87 -20.35
CA ILE A 117 -1.17 -2.08 -20.48
C ILE A 117 -0.97 -3.17 -21.52
N GLU A 118 -0.20 -2.85 -22.56
CA GLU A 118 0.26 -3.79 -23.57
C GLU A 118 1.78 -3.98 -23.44
N PHE A 119 2.23 -5.22 -23.53
CA PHE A 119 3.67 -5.48 -23.66
C PHE A 119 4.03 -5.44 -25.16
N PRO A 120 5.22 -4.91 -25.51
CA PRO A 120 5.74 -4.97 -26.86
C PRO A 120 5.86 -6.40 -27.42
#